data_AF-A0A9E4G1G0-F1
#
_entry.id   AF-A0A9E4G1G0-F1
#
_cell.length_a   1.000
_cell.length_b   1.000
_cell.length_c   1.000
_cell.angle_alpha   90.00
_cell.angle_beta   90.00
_cell.angle_gamma   90.00
#
_symmetry.space_group_name_H-M   'P 1'
#
loop_
_entity.id
_entity.type
_entity.pdbx_description
1 polymer ?
#
loop_
_entity_poly.entity_id
_entity_poly.type
_entity_poly.pdbx_seq_one_letter_code
_entity_poly.pdbx_strand_id
1 'polypeptide(L)'
;MTVWDTAAAAIDQQFVSAHPLLDFSHSGDAQRFLTRDARGLARLWQVESPAELLRRIEADHPPRDLTCAERERHLVLPLCE
;
A
#
# COMPACT_ATOMS: atom_id res chain seq x y z
N MET A 1 -1.00 -7.44 -14.35
CA MET A 1 -2.42 -7.20 -14.01
C MET A 1 -2.61 -5.69 -13.95
N THR A 2 -3.74 -5.18 -14.46
CA THR A 2 -3.97 -3.73 -14.56
C THR A 2 -5.31 -3.42 -13.93
N VAL A 3 -5.34 -2.39 -13.07
CA VAL A 3 -6.55 -1.81 -12.51
C VAL A 3 -6.88 -0.57 -13.31
N TRP A 4 -8.14 -0.48 -13.72
CA TRP A 4 -8.65 0.58 -14.58
C TRP A 4 -9.71 1.36 -13.82
N ASP A 5 -9.62 2.68 -13.88
CA ASP A 5 -10.72 3.57 -13.54
C ASP A 5 -11.62 3.68 -14.78
N THR A 6 -12.78 3.04 -14.72
CA THR A 6 -13.76 3.06 -15.81
C THR A 6 -14.48 4.40 -15.96
N ALA A 7 -14.55 5.21 -14.89
CA ALA A 7 -15.17 6.53 -14.93
C ALA A 7 -14.24 7.54 -15.60
N ALA A 8 -12.95 7.50 -15.27
CA ALA A 8 -11.92 8.33 -15.89
C ALA A 8 -11.40 7.77 -17.22
N ALA A 9 -11.80 6.55 -17.59
CA ALA A 9 -11.26 5.80 -18.73
C ALA A 9 -9.72 5.73 -18.74
N ALA A 10 -9.13 5.57 -17.55
CA ALA A 10 -7.69 5.63 -17.33
C ALA A 10 -7.18 4.38 -16.60
N ILE A 11 -5.89 4.08 -16.79
CA ILE A 11 -5.20 3.09 -15.96
C ILE A 11 -4.91 3.75 -14.62
N ASP A 12 -5.46 3.17 -13.55
CA ASP A 12 -5.15 3.60 -12.19
C ASP A 12 -3.80 3.01 -11.76
N GLN A 13 -3.68 1.68 -11.83
CA GLN A 13 -2.46 0.98 -11.40
C GLN A 13 -2.10 -0.22 -12.26
N GLN A 14 -0.79 -0.50 -12.35
CA GLN A 14 -0.26 -1.67 -13.02
C GLN A 14 0.61 -2.49 -12.06
N PHE A 15 0.25 -3.76 -11.90
CA PHE A 15 0.95 -4.72 -11.05
C PHE A 15 1.68 -5.75 -11.89
N VAL A 16 2.97 -5.92 -11.62
CA VAL A 16 3.86 -6.81 -12.36
C VAL A 16 4.18 -8.04 -11.52
N SER A 17 3.99 -9.22 -12.12
CA SER A 17 4.41 -10.51 -11.58
C SER A 17 5.48 -11.11 -12.49
N ALA A 18 6.46 -11.78 -11.90
CA ALA A 18 7.52 -12.48 -12.65
C ALA A 18 7.02 -13.76 -13.32
N HIS A 19 5.93 -14.33 -12.82
CA HIS A 19 5.33 -15.57 -13.31
C HIS A 19 3.85 -15.38 -13.63
N PRO A 20 3.29 -16.20 -14.54
CA PRO A 20 1.86 -16.17 -14.85
C PRO A 20 1.01 -16.28 -13.57
N LEU A 21 -0.01 -15.44 -13.48
CA LEU A 21 -0.99 -15.49 -12.40
C LEU A 21 -1.98 -16.61 -12.70
N LEU A 22 -2.23 -17.45 -11.70
CA LEU A 22 -3.17 -18.56 -11.80
C LEU A 22 -4.49 -18.29 -11.07
N ASP A 23 -4.46 -17.39 -10.08
CA ASP A 23 -5.62 -17.13 -9.22
C ASP A 23 -5.64 -15.67 -8.75
N PHE A 24 -6.83 -15.17 -8.47
CA PHE A 24 -7.12 -13.82 -8.02
C PHE A 24 -8.36 -13.77 -7.13
N SER A 25 -8.27 -13.04 -6.02
CA SER A 25 -9.41 -12.71 -5.16
C SER A 25 -9.29 -11.27 -4.67
N HIS A 26 -10.41 -10.60 -4.39
CA HIS A 26 -10.44 -9.26 -3.81
C HIS A 26 -11.05 -9.31 -2.40
N SER A 27 -10.72 -8.33 -1.55
CA SER A 27 -11.45 -8.08 -0.31
C SER A 27 -12.80 -7.42 -0.61
N GLY A 28 -13.79 -7.61 0.26
CA GLY A 28 -15.14 -7.06 0.05
C GLY A 28 -15.20 -5.52 -0.01
N ASP A 29 -14.17 -4.84 0.52
CA ASP A 29 -13.99 -3.39 0.44
C ASP A 29 -13.28 -2.93 -0.86
N ALA A 30 -12.86 -3.87 -1.71
CA ALA A 30 -12.06 -3.66 -2.91
C ALA A 30 -10.71 -2.94 -2.71
N GLN A 31 -10.26 -2.73 -1.46
CA GLN A 31 -9.01 -2.03 -1.16
C GLN A 31 -7.79 -2.95 -1.27
N ARG A 32 -8.01 -4.26 -1.28
CA ARG A 32 -6.96 -5.27 -1.34
C ARG A 32 -7.33 -6.37 -2.32
N PHE A 33 -6.31 -6.97 -2.90
CA PHE A 33 -6.47 -8.19 -3.68
C PHE A 33 -5.30 -9.14 -3.49
N LEU A 34 -5.60 -10.42 -3.52
CA LEU A 34 -4.67 -11.52 -3.40
C LEU A 34 -4.48 -12.17 -4.76
N THR A 35 -3.24 -12.34 -5.18
CA THR A 35 -2.90 -13.10 -6.39
C THR A 35 -2.03 -14.29 -6.03
N ARG A 36 -2.17 -15.40 -6.76
CA ARG A 36 -1.24 -16.54 -6.71
C ARG A 36 -0.62 -16.76 -8.09
N ASP A 37 0.69 -16.90 -8.14
CA ASP A 37 1.40 -17.20 -9.38
C ASP A 37 1.62 -18.71 -9.63
N ALA A 38 2.15 -19.04 -10.80
CA ALA A 38 2.44 -20.42 -11.21
C ALA A 38 3.53 -21.11 -10.38
N ARG A 39 4.28 -20.36 -9.56
CA ARG A 39 5.25 -20.91 -8.60
C ARG A 39 4.66 -21.06 -7.21
N GLY A 40 3.39 -20.75 -7.03
CA GLY A 40 2.70 -20.82 -5.74
C GLY A 40 2.95 -19.62 -4.83
N LEU A 41 3.62 -18.56 -5.32
CA LEU A 41 3.81 -17.34 -4.54
C LEU A 41 2.48 -16.59 -4.48
N ALA A 42 1.99 -16.36 -3.26
CA ALA A 42 0.86 -15.49 -2.99
C ALA A 42 1.37 -14.07 -2.69
N ARG A 43 0.76 -13.06 -3.32
CA ARG A 43 0.99 -11.64 -3.02
C ARG A 43 -0.31 -10.95 -2.71
N LEU A 44 -0.32 -10.22 -1.60
CA LEU A 44 -1.37 -9.27 -1.25
C LEU A 44 -0.96 -7.89 -1.75
N TRP A 45 -1.87 -7.24 -2.44
CA TRP A 45 -1.69 -5.93 -3.03
C TRP A 45 -2.72 -4.96 -2.43
N GLN A 46 -2.36 -3.68 -2.36
CA GLN A 46 -3.27 -2.59 -1.99
C GLN A 46 -3.59 -1.76 -3.22
N VAL A 47 -4.86 -1.36 -3.34
CA VAL A 47 -5.35 -0.50 -4.44
C VAL A 47 -5.16 0.99 -4.10
N GLU A 48 -5.26 1.35 -2.82
CA GLU A 48 -5.22 2.76 -2.38
C GLU A 48 -3.94 3.48 -2.80
N SER A 49 -4.08 4.77 -3.10
CA SER A 49 -2.92 5.63 -3.26
C SER A 49 -2.12 5.71 -1.96
N PRO A 50 -0.79 5.91 -2.00
CA PRO A 50 0.01 6.09 -0.78
C PRO A 50 -0.53 7.22 0.13
N ALA A 51 -1.11 8.27 -0.45
CA ALA A 51 -1.71 9.37 0.29
C ALA A 51 -3.02 8.97 1.00
N GLU A 52 -3.86 8.13 0.40
CA GLU A 52 -5.06 7.59 1.06
C GLU A 52 -4.71 6.59 2.15
N LEU A 53 -3.73 5.74 1.90
CA LEU A 53 -3.19 4.84 2.91
C LEU A 53 -2.68 5.61 4.13
N LEU A 54 -1.86 6.65 3.90
CA LEU A 54 -1.36 7.53 4.97
C LEU A 54 -2.50 8.20 5.72
N ARG A 55 -3.46 8.81 5.01
CA ARG A 55 -4.63 9.44 5.64
C ARG A 55 -5.43 8.47 6.52
N ARG A 56 -5.63 7.23 6.05
CA ARG A 56 -6.34 6.22 6.86
C ARG A 56 -5.53 5.81 8.08
N ILE A 57 -4.22 5.58 7.93
CA ILE A 57 -3.35 5.24 9.06
C ILE A 57 -3.42 6.37 10.11
N GLU A 58 -3.33 7.63 9.69
CA GLU A 58 -3.44 8.78 10.60
C GLU A 58 -4.81 8.87 11.29
N ALA A 59 -5.90 8.48 10.61
CA ALA A 59 -7.25 8.49 11.17
C ALA A 59 -7.49 7.34 12.17
N ASP A 60 -7.07 6.12 11.82
CA ASP A 60 -7.28 4.92 12.64
C ASP A 60 -6.28 4.85 13.81
N HIS A 61 -5.05 5.29 13.54
CA HIS A 61 -3.89 5.19 14.42
C HIS A 61 -3.04 6.46 14.33
N PRO A 62 -3.50 7.58 14.93
CA PRO A 62 -2.77 8.83 14.87
C PRO A 62 -1.35 8.64 15.39
N PRO A 63 -0.31 8.97 14.59
CA PRO A 63 1.06 8.80 15.02
C PRO A 63 1.30 9.69 16.23
N ARG A 64 1.88 9.11 17.28
CA ARG A 64 2.36 9.91 18.40
C ARG A 64 3.57 10.74 17.96
N ASP A 65 3.82 11.81 18.69
CA ASP A 65 5.06 12.55 18.55
C ASP A 65 6.27 11.68 18.90
N LEU A 66 7.36 11.89 18.14
CA LEU A 66 8.64 11.25 18.40
C LEU A 66 9.30 11.87 19.63
N THR A 67 9.86 11.04 20.50
CA THR A 67 10.73 11.51 21.59
C THR A 67 12.05 12.05 21.05
N CYS A 68 12.77 12.88 21.81
CA CYS A 68 14.06 13.42 21.38
C CYS A 68 15.07 12.33 21.00
N ALA A 69 15.19 11.28 21.83
CA ALA A 69 16.07 10.14 21.55
C ALA A 69 15.72 9.42 20.24
N GLU A 70 14.44 9.38 19.86
CA GLU A 70 14.00 8.78 18.58
C GLU A 70 14.30 9.70 17.40
N ARG A 71 14.11 11.01 17.55
CA ARG A 71 14.42 11.98 16.50
C ARG A 71 15.91 12.01 16.20
N GLU A 72 16.77 11.94 17.22
CA GLU A 72 18.21 11.77 17.06
C GLU A 72 18.57 10.46 16.37
N ARG A 73 18.00 9.33 16.83
CA ARG A 73 18.27 8.00 16.24
C ARG A 73 17.91 7.93 14.76
N HIS A 74 16.83 8.59 14.35
CA HIS A 74 16.31 8.56 12.99
C HIS A 74 16.66 9.81 12.16
N LEU A 75 17.49 10.71 12.70
CA LEU A 75 17.93 11.95 12.06
C LEU A 75 16.75 12.82 11.56
N VAL A 76 15.68 12.89 12.36
CA VAL A 76 14.48 13.68 12.05
C VAL A 76 14.66 15.12 12.56
N LEU A 77 14.73 16.08 11.64
CA LEU A 77 15.00 17.50 11.95
C LEU A 77 13.75 18.27 12.42
N PRO A 78 13.92 19.35 13.22
CA PRO A 78 15.17 19.77 13.87
C PRO A 78 15.63 18.74 14.90
N LEU A 79 16.91 18.59 15.19
CA LEU A 79 17.31 17.77 16.36
C LEU A 79 16.86 18.50 17.64
N CYS A 80 16.58 17.74 18.71
CA CYS A 80 16.42 18.36 20.02
C CYS A 80 17.78 18.93 20.46
N GLU A 81 17.78 20.09 21.12
CA GLU A 81 19.01 20.75 21.62
C GLU A 81 19.80 19.89 22.62
#